data_AF-A0A366M7B5-F1
#
_entry.id   AF-A0A366M7B5-F1
#
_cell.length_a   1.000
_cell.length_b   1.000
_cell.length_c   1.000
_cell.angle_alpha   90.00
_cell.angle_beta   90.00
_cell.angle_gamma   90.00
#
_symmetry.space_group_name_H-M   'P 1'
#
loop_
_entity.id
_entity.type
_entity.pdbx_description
1 polymer ?
#
loop_
_entity_poly.entity_id
_entity_poly.type
_entity_poly.pdbx_seq_one_letter_code
_entity_poly.pdbx_strand_id
1 'polypeptide(L)' 'MVPPPRKISRSYGRYRTQAVKVPGLVLTFRPGEKVMLGDDIVVEVARVVGEKVRLRIHAPRSLPVYREKIWRIRHGQVPS' A
#
# COMPACT_ATOMS: atom_id res chain seq x y z
N MET A 1 3.06 -16.68 38.11
CA MET A 1 2.81 -15.28 37.71
C MET A 1 3.19 -15.15 36.23
N VAL A 2 2.23 -14.98 35.33
CA VAL A 2 2.47 -14.87 33.87
C VAL A 2 2.81 -13.40 33.56
N PRO A 3 3.90 -13.08 32.85
CA PRO A 3 4.20 -11.70 32.50
C PRO A 3 3.14 -11.14 31.55
N PRO A 4 2.73 -9.86 31.70
CA PRO A 4 1.77 -9.25 30.79
C PRO A 4 2.35 -9.19 29.37
N PRO A 5 1.51 -9.29 28.32
CA PRO A 5 1.98 -9.21 26.94
C PRO A 5 2.67 -7.86 26.73
N ARG A 6 3.94 -7.90 26.30
CA ARG A 6 4.71 -6.70 25.92
C ARG A 6 3.93 -5.99 24.83
N LYS A 7 3.52 -4.74 25.08
CA LYS A 7 2.99 -3.86 24.04
C LYS A 7 4.09 -3.66 23.01
N ILE A 8 3.99 -4.36 21.88
CA ILE A 8 4.82 -4.10 20.71
C ILE A 8 4.30 -2.77 20.14
N SER A 9 4.93 -1.68 20.58
CA SER A 9 4.91 -0.39 19.90
C SER A 9 5.64 -0.58 18.57
N ARG A 10 4.93 -1.11 17.57
CA ARG A 10 5.33 -1.02 16.17
C ARG A 10 5.03 0.40 15.74
N SER A 11 6.03 1.26 15.89
CA SER A 11 6.09 2.55 15.23
C SER A 11 5.95 2.29 13.73
N TYR A 12 4.78 2.54 13.18
CA TYR A 12 4.62 2.74 11.74
C TYR A 12 5.64 3.80 11.33
N GLY A 13 6.55 3.42 10.45
CA GLY A 13 7.74 4.17 10.09
C GLY A 13 7.42 5.64 9.85
N ARG A 14 8.31 6.50 10.36
CA ARG A 14 8.25 7.94 10.17
C ARG A 14 8.21 8.26 8.67
N TYR A 15 7.04 8.64 8.16
CA TYR A 15 6.98 9.47 6.95
C TYR A 15 7.48 10.88 7.31
N ARG A 16 8.78 11.01 7.57
CA ARG A 16 9.49 12.29 7.46
C ARG A 16 9.75 12.49 5.97
N THR A 17 8.73 12.94 5.26
CA THR A 17 8.89 13.49 3.92
C THR A 17 8.42 14.92 4.01
N GLN A 18 9.27 15.86 3.60
CA GLN A 18 8.91 17.26 3.43
C GLN A 18 7.55 17.33 2.73
N ALA A 19 6.63 18.10 3.31
CA ALA A 19 5.24 18.15 2.90
C ALA A 19 5.09 18.81 1.53
N VAL A 20 5.35 18.06 0.47
CA VAL A 20 4.64 18.25 -0.79
C VAL A 20 3.22 17.77 -0.51
N LYS A 21 2.28 18.71 -0.36
CA LYS A 21 0.86 18.42 -0.13
C LYS A 21 0.26 17.81 -1.39
N VAL A 22 0.50 16.52 -1.60
CA VAL A 22 -0.24 15.73 -2.58
C VAL A 22 -1.65 15.52 -2.02
N PRO A 23 -2.72 15.88 -2.74
CA PRO A 23 -4.07 15.53 -2.31
C PRO A 23 -4.19 14.00 -2.39
N GLY A 24 -4.16 13.34 -1.24
CA GLY A 24 -4.26 11.89 -1.11
C GLY A 24 -5.44 11.52 -0.23
N LEU A 25 -6.23 10.54 -0.66
CA LEU A 25 -7.26 9.93 0.17
C LEU A 25 -6.63 8.81 0.99
N VAL A 26 -6.73 8.88 2.32
CA VAL A 26 -6.23 7.84 3.23
C VAL A 26 -7.41 7.05 3.77
N LEU A 27 -7.39 5.74 3.57
CA LEU A 27 -8.44 4.81 4.01
C LEU A 27 -7.81 3.67 4.81
N THR A 28 -8.54 3.16 5.81
CA THR A 28 -8.12 2.00 6.62
C THR A 28 -8.92 0.78 6.21
N PHE A 29 -8.24 -0.34 5.93
CA PHE A 29 -8.85 -1.58 5.48
C PHE A 29 -8.60 -2.76 6.42
N ARG A 30 -9.56 -3.68 6.44
CA ARG A 30 -9.41 -5.05 6.93
C ARG A 30 -9.20 -6.02 5.74
N PRO A 31 -8.63 -7.22 5.97
CA PRO A 31 -8.57 -8.24 4.93
C PRO A 31 -9.95 -8.55 4.35
N GLY A 32 -10.05 -8.62 3.02
CA GLY A 32 -11.29 -8.83 2.25
C GLY A 32 -11.98 -7.54 1.80
N GLU A 33 -11.63 -6.39 2.36
CA GLU A 33 -12.22 -5.11 1.95
C GLU A 33 -11.62 -4.59 0.64
N LYS A 34 -12.42 -3.77 -0.06
CA LYS A 34 -12.15 -3.32 -1.43
C LYS A 34 -12.27 -1.80 -1.57
N VAL A 35 -11.48 -1.25 -2.47
CA VAL A 35 -11.58 0.12 -2.99
C VAL A 35 -11.86 0.06 -4.48
N MET A 36 -12.80 0.88 -4.90
CA MET A 36 -13.06 1.14 -6.31
C MET A 36 -12.31 2.41 -6.72
N LEU A 37 -11.59 2.37 -7.84
CA LEU A 37 -10.95 3.54 -8.44
C LEU A 37 -11.57 3.78 -9.82
N GLY A 38 -12.41 4.82 -9.94
CA GLY A 38 -13.31 4.95 -11.09
C GLY A 38 -14.23 3.72 -11.20
N ASP A 39 -14.54 3.34 -12.43
CA ASP A 39 -15.52 2.27 -12.70
C ASP A 39 -14.87 0.90 -13.00
N ASP A 40 -13.58 0.88 -13.41
CA ASP A 40 -12.94 -0.30 -13.98
C ASP A 40 -11.84 -0.93 -13.11
N ILE A 41 -11.47 -0.30 -11.98
CA ILE A 41 -10.36 -0.74 -11.15
C ILE A 41 -10.85 -1.07 -9.75
N VAL A 42 -10.47 -2.26 -9.27
CA VAL A 42 -10.76 -2.72 -7.91
C VAL A 42 -9.46 -3.12 -7.21
N VAL A 43 -9.21 -2.53 -6.05
CA VAL A 43 -8.10 -2.90 -5.17
C VAL A 43 -8.65 -3.60 -3.94
N GLU A 44 -8.26 -4.85 -3.70
CA GLU A 44 -8.68 -5.66 -2.56
C GLU A 44 -7.50 -5.93 -1.63
N VAL A 45 -7.70 -5.78 -0.33
CA VAL A 45 -6.75 -6.21 0.69
C VAL A 45 -6.90 -7.72 0.91
N ALA A 46 -6.21 -8.52 0.11
CA ALA A 46 -6.33 -9.98 0.15
C ALA A 46 -5.87 -10.58 1.50
N ARG A 47 -4.76 -10.08 2.07
CA ARG A 47 -4.25 -10.57 3.37
C ARG A 47 -3.28 -9.57 4.01
N VAL A 48 -3.26 -9.54 5.34
CA VAL A 48 -2.20 -8.87 6.12
C VAL A 48 -1.42 -9.93 6.90
N VAL A 49 -0.09 -9.90 6.82
CA VAL A 49 0.82 -10.79 7.56
C VAL A 49 1.95 -9.96 8.15
N GLY A 50 1.89 -9.72 9.46
CA GLY A 50 2.81 -8.81 10.12
C GLY A 50 2.70 -7.40 9.53
N GLU A 51 3.79 -6.87 9.01
CA GLU A 51 3.84 -5.56 8.32
C GLU A 51 3.62 -5.67 6.81
N LYS A 52 3.49 -6.89 6.27
CA LYS A 52 3.31 -7.11 4.84
C LYS A 52 1.83 -7.19 4.50
N VAL A 53 1.43 -6.46 3.46
CA VAL A 53 0.08 -6.50 2.91
C VAL A 53 0.12 -7.15 1.53
N ARG A 54 -0.79 -8.07 1.28
CA ARG A 54 -1.07 -8.62 -0.05
C ARG A 54 -2.27 -7.89 -0.62
N LEU A 55 -2.07 -7.22 -1.75
CA LEU A 55 -3.12 -6.56 -2.51
C LEU A 55 -3.44 -7.39 -3.75
N ARG A 56 -4.73 -7.56 -4.05
CA ARG A 56 -5.20 -8.03 -5.36
C ARG A 56 -5.71 -6.81 -6.11
N ILE A 57 -5.25 -6.63 -7.33
CA ILE A 57 -5.62 -5.50 -8.18
C ILE A 57 -6.32 -6.08 -9.42
N HIS A 58 -7.58 -5.71 -9.60
CA HIS A 58 -8.32 -5.95 -10.83
C HIS A 58 -8.29 -4.65 -11.64
N ALA A 59 -7.78 -4.73 -12.85
CA ALA A 59 -7.69 -3.61 -13.77
C ALA A 59 -7.80 -4.15 -15.21
N PRO A 60 -8.28 -3.34 -16.17
CA PRO A 60 -8.32 -3.73 -17.57
C PRO A 60 -6.91 -3.97 -18.12
N ARG A 61 -6.77 -4.88 -19.08
CA ARG A 61 -5.45 -5.26 -19.66
C ARG A 61 -4.73 -4.10 -20.35
N SER A 62 -5.48 -3.11 -20.83
CA SER A 62 -4.95 -1.88 -21.41
C SER A 62 -4.22 -0.99 -20.40
N LEU A 63 -4.52 -1.16 -19.10
CA LEU A 63 -3.92 -0.40 -18.03
C LEU A 63 -2.82 -1.22 -17.34
N PRO A 64 -1.54 -0.95 -17.61
CA PRO A 64 -0.47 -1.70 -16.98
C PRO A 64 -0.30 -1.33 -15.50
N VAL A 65 -0.21 -2.35 -14.64
CA VAL A 65 -0.01 -2.20 -13.20
C VAL A 65 1.41 -2.64 -12.83
N TYR A 66 2.17 -1.74 -12.21
CA TYR A 66 3.56 -1.99 -11.83
C TYR A 66 3.78 -1.75 -10.34
N ARG A 67 4.77 -2.44 -9.77
CA ARG A 67 5.40 -1.97 -8.53
C ARG A 67 6.18 -0.70 -8.82
N GLU A 68 6.19 0.26 -7.89
CA GLU A 68 6.87 1.55 -8.05
C GLU A 68 8.29 1.41 -8.60
N LYS A 69 9.12 0.54 -8.00
CA LYS A 69 10.51 0.32 -8.46
C LYS A 69 10.58 -0.05 -9.94
N ILE A 70 9.67 -0.91 -10.40
CA ILE A 70 9.62 -1.35 -11.80
C ILE A 70 9.08 -0.24 -12.71
N TRP A 71 8.10 0.53 -12.22
CA TRP A 71 7.58 1.70 -12.91
C TRP A 71 8.71 2.71 -13.17
N ARG A 72 9.49 3.07 -12.13
CA ARG A 72 10.61 4.02 -12.24
C ARG A 72 11.63 3.59 -13.30
N ILE A 73 12.05 2.31 -13.25
CA ILE A 73 12.99 1.75 -14.23
C ILE A 73 12.43 1.85 -15.66
N ARG A 74 11.15 1.51 -15.87
CA ARG A 74 10.52 1.60 -17.19
C ARG A 74 10.38 3.03 -17.72
N HIS A 75 10.34 4.02 -16.83
CA HIS A 75 10.16 5.43 -17.20
C HIS A 75 11.47 6.23 -17.10
N GLY A 76 12.63 5.56 -17.10
CA GLY A 76 13.95 6.20 -17.13
C GLY A 76 14.37 6.90 -15.83
N GLN A 77 13.63 6.68 -14.73
CA GLN A 77 14.02 7.16 -13.41
C GLN A 77 14.97 6.14 -12.78
N VAL A 78 16.26 6.26 -13.12
CA VAL A 78 17.32 5.55 -12.41
C VAL A 78 17.48 6.22 -11.04
N PRO A 79 17.30 5.50 -9.91
CA PRO A 79 17.61 6.07 -8.61
C PRO A 79 19.10 6.42 -8.56
N SER A 80 19.39 7.67 -8.20
CA SER A 80 20.74 8.14 -7.88
C SER A 80 21.34 7.36 -6.71
#